data_AF-A0A958WGL2-F1
#
_entry.id   AF-A0A958WGL2-F1
#
_cell.length_a   1.000
_cell.length_b   1.000
_cell.length_c   1.000
_cell.angle_alpha   90.00
_cell.angle_beta   90.00
_cell.angle_gamma   90.00
#
_symmetry.space_group_name_H-M   'P 1'
#
loop_
_entity.id
_entity.type
_entity.pdbx_description
1 polymer ?
#
loop_
_entity_poly.entity_id
_entity_poly.type
_entity_poly.pdbx_seq_one_letter_code
_entity_poly.pdbx_strand_id
1 'polypeptide(L)'
;MKSTLTTIGRLLYAIPFAIFGLFHFMNAEAMAPMVPVPGGVFWVYLVGVALIAAAASIAMRKKSGLASMLLGALLLVFVLTIHLPAVLGGDQMSMGQLLKDLALAGASFYYSGTVED
;
A
#
# COMPACT_ATOMS: atom_id res chain seq x y z
N MET A 1 5.83 0.63 -28.11
CA MET A 1 6.31 -0.51 -27.28
C MET A 1 6.75 0.05 -25.92
N LYS A 2 6.16 -0.39 -24.81
CA LYS A 2 6.71 -0.02 -23.49
C LYS A 2 8.04 -0.74 -23.30
N SER A 3 9.06 -0.04 -22.82
CA SER A 3 10.39 -0.61 -22.56
C SER A 3 10.28 -1.81 -21.62
N THR A 4 11.11 -2.83 -21.81
CA THR A 4 11.26 -3.97 -20.88
C THR A 4 11.41 -3.49 -19.44
N LEU A 5 12.13 -2.37 -19.23
CA LEU A 5 12.32 -1.75 -17.93
C LEU A 5 11.01 -1.26 -17.30
N THR A 6 10.11 -0.66 -18.08
CA THR A 6 8.78 -0.23 -17.60
C THR A 6 7.93 -1.42 -17.17
N THR A 7 8.01 -2.53 -17.90
CA THR A 7 7.28 -3.76 -17.53
C THR A 7 7.83 -4.35 -16.24
N ILE A 8 9.16 -4.48 -16.12
CA ILE A 8 9.81 -4.99 -14.91
C ILE A 8 9.51 -4.10 -13.71
N GLY A 9 9.73 -2.79 -13.81
CA GLY A 9 9.51 -1.85 -12.71
C GLY A 9 8.07 -1.87 -12.20
N ARG A 10 7.08 -1.92 -13.11
CA ARG A 10 5.67 -2.04 -12.75
C ARG A 10 5.35 -3.34 -12.01
N LEU A 11 5.91 -4.47 -12.44
CA LEU A 11 5.68 -5.76 -11.77
C LEU A 11 6.39 -5.80 -10.41
N LEU A 12 7.63 -5.32 -10.33
CA LEU A 12 8.36 -5.18 -9.06
C LEU A 12 7.64 -4.24 -8.09
N TYR A 13 6.94 -3.23 -8.58
CA TYR A 13 6.10 -2.36 -7.75
C TYR A 13 4.82 -3.07 -7.28
N ALA A 14 4.14 -3.83 -8.15
CA ALA A 14 2.87 -4.48 -7.82
C ALA A 14 3.00 -5.70 -6.90
N ILE A 15 4.04 -6.52 -7.08
CA ILE A 15 4.22 -7.79 -6.35
C ILE A 15 4.22 -7.61 -4.82
N PRO A 16 4.97 -6.65 -4.23
CA PRO A 16 4.93 -6.41 -2.79
C PRO A 16 3.52 -6.13 -2.25
N PHE A 17 2.70 -5.37 -2.98
CA PHE A 17 1.33 -5.09 -2.53
C PHE A 17 0.43 -6.31 -2.57
N ALA A 18 0.62 -7.23 -3.52
CA ALA A 18 -0.07 -8.52 -3.48
C ALA A 18 0.32 -9.32 -2.24
N ILE A 19 1.63 -9.39 -1.92
CA ILE A 19 2.15 -10.10 -0.74
C ILE A 19 1.66 -9.44 0.55
N PHE A 20 1.73 -8.12 0.67
CA PHE A 20 1.21 -7.40 1.83
C PHE A 20 -0.30 -7.61 1.99
N GLY A 21 -1.05 -7.61 0.89
CA GLY A 21 -2.46 -7.96 0.89
C GLY A 21 -2.71 -9.36 1.48
N LEU A 22 -1.94 -10.38 1.06
CA LEU A 22 -2.01 -11.72 1.65
C LEU A 22 -1.64 -11.73 3.14
N PHE A 23 -0.62 -10.97 3.55
CA PHE A 23 -0.24 -10.85 4.96
C PHE A 23 -1.35 -10.24 5.83
N HIS A 24 -2.20 -9.38 5.30
CA HIS A 24 -3.38 -8.88 6.02
C HIS A 24 -4.38 -10.00 6.31
N PHE A 25 -4.55 -10.96 5.40
CA PHE A 25 -5.41 -12.12 5.65
C PHE A 25 -4.79 -13.10 6.65
N MET A 26 -3.48 -13.35 6.51
CA MET A 26 -2.76 -14.32 7.36
C MET A 26 -2.55 -13.83 8.80
N ASN A 27 -2.49 -12.51 9.02
CA ASN A 27 -2.12 -11.92 10.31
C ASN A 27 -3.19 -10.95 10.85
N ALA A 28 -4.45 -11.13 10.44
CA ALA A 28 -5.51 -10.17 10.73
C ALA A 28 -5.67 -9.85 12.23
N GLU A 29 -5.67 -10.89 13.07
CA GLU A 29 -5.80 -10.74 14.52
C GLU A 29 -4.62 -9.98 15.15
N ALA A 30 -3.39 -10.26 14.69
CA ALA A 30 -2.19 -9.57 15.15
C ALA A 30 -2.15 -8.10 14.71
N MET A 31 -2.80 -7.77 13.59
CA MET A 31 -2.85 -6.41 13.06
C MET A 31 -4.03 -5.59 13.59
N ALA A 32 -5.10 -6.24 14.06
CA ALA A 32 -6.30 -5.55 14.53
C ALA A 32 -6.04 -4.48 15.62
N PRO A 33 -5.11 -4.66 16.59
CA PRO A 33 -4.79 -3.63 17.58
C PRO A 33 -4.18 -2.35 16.98
N MET A 34 -3.63 -2.40 15.76
CA MET A 34 -3.05 -1.23 15.09
C MET A 34 -4.09 -0.37 14.36
N VAL A 35 -5.33 -0.84 14.23
CA VAL A 35 -6.38 -0.11 13.50
C VAL A 35 -6.85 1.07 14.36
N PRO A 36 -6.74 2.32 13.88
CA PRO A 36 -7.03 3.53 14.67
C PRO A 36 -8.54 3.82 14.84
N VAL A 37 -9.40 2.90 14.40
CA VAL A 37 -10.86 3.04 14.41
C VAL A 37 -11.54 1.74 14.89
N PRO A 38 -12.74 1.82 15.49
CA PRO A 38 -13.51 0.62 15.85
C PRO A 38 -13.79 -0.28 14.63
N GLY A 39 -13.70 -1.60 14.82
CA GLY A 39 -14.00 -2.60 13.79
C GLY A 39 -12.96 -3.73 13.67
N GLY A 40 -11.76 -3.55 14.25
CA GLY A 40 -10.75 -4.60 14.39
C GLY A 40 -10.39 -5.28 13.05
N VAL A 41 -10.46 -6.62 13.02
CA VAL A 41 -10.07 -7.45 11.86
C VAL A 41 -10.80 -7.11 10.57
N PHE A 42 -12.01 -6.54 10.64
CA PHE A 42 -12.76 -6.11 9.45
C PHE A 42 -11.93 -5.16 8.58
N TRP A 43 -11.35 -4.13 9.20
CA TRP A 43 -10.54 -3.15 8.49
C TRP A 43 -9.27 -3.76 7.93
N VAL A 44 -8.67 -4.71 8.65
CA VAL A 44 -7.47 -5.43 8.17
C VAL A 44 -7.78 -6.22 6.91
N TYR A 45 -8.88 -6.98 6.87
CA TYR A 45 -9.29 -7.71 5.67
C TYR A 45 -9.68 -6.77 4.53
N LEU A 46 -10.39 -5.67 4.80
CA LEU A 46 -10.75 -4.69 3.78
C LEU A 46 -9.50 -4.07 3.12
N VAL A 47 -8.50 -3.70 3.93
CA VAL A 47 -7.20 -3.25 3.44
C VAL A 47 -6.51 -4.35 2.63
N GLY A 48 -6.53 -5.60 3.11
CA GLY A 48 -5.99 -6.75 2.38
C GLY A 48 -6.58 -6.89 0.97
N VAL A 49 -7.91 -6.77 0.85
CA VAL A 49 -8.61 -6.76 -0.45
C VAL A 49 -8.15 -5.58 -1.31
N ALA A 50 -8.08 -4.37 -0.74
CA ALA A 50 -7.68 -3.17 -1.47
C ALA A 50 -6.24 -3.28 -2.02
N LEU A 51 -5.31 -3.83 -1.24
CA LEU A 51 -3.92 -4.04 -1.64
C LEU A 51 -3.81 -5.06 -2.79
N ILE A 52 -4.52 -6.19 -2.71
CA ILE A 52 -4.55 -7.20 -3.79
C ILE A 52 -5.20 -6.62 -5.05
N ALA A 53 -6.31 -5.88 -4.91
CA ALA A 53 -6.99 -5.25 -6.03
C ALA A 53 -6.10 -4.21 -6.72
N ALA A 54 -5.38 -3.39 -5.96
CA ALA A 54 -4.42 -2.44 -6.49
C ALA A 54 -3.27 -3.14 -7.22
N ALA A 55 -2.67 -4.16 -6.60
CA ALA A 55 -1.61 -4.96 -7.23
C ALA A 55 -2.07 -5.59 -8.55
N ALA A 56 -3.25 -6.21 -8.57
CA ALA A 56 -3.83 -6.83 -9.76
C ALA A 56 -4.12 -5.79 -10.85
N SER A 57 -4.71 -4.64 -10.49
CA SER A 57 -4.98 -3.52 -11.39
C SER A 57 -3.69 -2.99 -12.05
N ILE A 58 -2.64 -2.75 -11.26
CA ILE A 58 -1.33 -2.29 -11.73
C ILE A 58 -0.66 -3.35 -12.62
N ALA A 59 -0.71 -4.63 -12.23
CA ALA A 59 -0.14 -5.73 -12.99
C ALA A 59 -0.89 -6.01 -14.31
N MET A 60 -2.19 -5.76 -14.38
CA MET A 60 -3.00 -5.91 -15.60
C MET A 60 -3.11 -4.64 -16.44
N ARG A 61 -2.69 -3.49 -15.91
CA ARG A 61 -2.88 -2.15 -16.53
C ARG A 61 -4.35 -1.81 -16.76
N LYS A 62 -5.23 -2.19 -15.84
CA LYS A 62 -6.66 -1.90 -15.93
C LYS A 62 -7.04 -0.97 -14.79
N LYS A 63 -7.32 0.30 -15.08
CA LYS A 63 -7.56 1.33 -14.05
C LYS A 63 -6.39 1.47 -13.06
N SER A 64 -5.17 1.19 -13.51
CA SER A 64 -3.94 1.29 -12.72
C SER A 64 -3.63 2.72 -12.28
N GLY A 65 -4.07 3.75 -13.01
CA GLY A 65 -4.00 5.14 -12.56
C GLY A 65 -4.82 5.34 -11.28
N LEU A 66 -6.14 5.10 -11.37
CA LEU A 66 -7.04 5.19 -10.22
C LEU A 66 -6.59 4.29 -9.06
N ALA A 67 -6.21 3.04 -9.34
CA ALA A 67 -5.76 2.11 -8.31
C ALA A 67 -4.48 2.60 -7.61
N SER A 68 -3.53 3.19 -8.34
CA SER A 68 -2.31 3.74 -7.74
C SER A 68 -2.59 5.02 -6.96
N MET A 69 -3.50 5.87 -7.41
CA MET A 69 -3.95 7.03 -6.63
C MET A 69 -4.57 6.59 -5.30
N LEU A 70 -5.47 5.61 -5.32
CA LEU A 70 -6.11 5.09 -4.11
C LEU A 70 -5.11 4.38 -3.19
N LEU A 71 -4.17 3.62 -3.77
CA LEU A 71 -3.10 2.98 -3.02
C LEU A 71 -2.20 4.00 -2.32
N GLY A 72 -1.79 5.07 -3.02
CA GLY A 72 -1.00 6.15 -2.43
C GLY A 72 -1.75 6.85 -1.30
N ALA A 73 -3.06 7.11 -1.47
CA ALA A 73 -3.88 7.69 -0.42
C ALA A 73 -3.97 6.76 0.81
N LEU A 74 -4.17 5.45 0.59
CA LEU A 74 -4.19 4.45 1.66
C LEU A 74 -2.85 4.39 2.42
N LEU A 75 -1.73 4.44 1.72
CA LEU A 75 -0.39 4.46 2.35
C LEU A 75 -0.18 5.73 3.18
N LEU A 76 -0.66 6.89 2.72
CA LEU A 76 -0.63 8.11 3.53
C LEU A 76 -1.49 7.99 4.80
N VAL A 77 -2.61 7.26 4.75
CA VAL A 77 -3.38 6.96 5.97
C VAL A 77 -2.53 6.15 6.95
N PHE A 78 -1.79 5.13 6.51
CA PHE A 78 -0.89 4.37 7.41
C PHE A 78 0.24 5.21 7.97
N VAL A 79 0.86 6.05 7.13
CA VAL A 79 1.89 7.01 7.56
C VAL A 79 1.35 7.89 8.68
N LEU A 80 0.19 8.52 8.47
CA LEU A 80 -0.35 9.52 9.40
C LEU A 80 -0.97 8.92 10.66
N THR A 81 -1.55 7.73 10.58
CA THR A 81 -2.37 7.18 11.67
C THR A 81 -1.73 6.00 12.41
N ILE A 82 -0.71 5.34 11.82
CA ILE A 82 -0.04 4.19 12.44
C ILE A 82 1.43 4.52 12.68
N HIS A 83 2.18 4.80 11.62
CA HIS A 83 3.65 4.86 11.71
C HIS A 83 4.16 6.17 12.32
N LEU A 84 3.58 7.31 11.98
CA LEU A 84 3.96 8.59 12.57
C LEU A 84 3.65 8.64 14.07
N PRO A 85 2.44 8.25 14.55
CA PRO A 85 2.17 8.17 15.98
C PRO A 85 3.11 7.22 16.72
N ALA A 86 3.45 6.06 16.14
CA ALA A 86 4.38 5.11 16.76
C ALA A 86 5.78 5.72 16.95
N VAL A 87 6.32 6.37 15.92
CA VAL A 87 7.61 7.06 15.99
C VAL A 87 7.58 8.18 17.04
N LEU A 88 6.53 9.01 17.03
CA LEU A 88 6.38 10.09 18.02
C LEU A 88 6.19 9.55 19.45
N GLY A 89 5.64 8.34 19.60
CA GLY A 89 5.52 7.61 20.86
C GLY A 89 6.81 6.94 21.34
N GLY A 90 7.93 7.09 20.61
CA GLY A 90 9.25 6.58 20.98
C GLY A 90 9.62 5.23 20.35
N ASP A 91 8.76 4.64 19.51
CA ASP A 91 9.13 3.44 18.75
C ASP A 91 9.94 3.82 17.51
N GLN A 92 11.25 3.98 17.69
CA GLN A 92 12.16 4.30 16.60
C GLN A 92 12.24 3.19 15.54
N MET A 93 11.86 1.95 15.86
CA MET A 93 11.84 0.86 14.89
C MET A 93 10.76 1.08 13.82
N SER A 94 9.71 1.84 14.13
CA SER A 94 8.65 2.21 13.19
C SER A 94 9.09 3.23 12.12
N MET A 95 10.26 3.89 12.29
CA MET A 95 10.78 4.85 11.31
C MET A 95 10.96 4.23 9.92
N GLY A 96 11.43 2.98 9.86
CA GLY A 96 11.60 2.27 8.59
C GLY A 96 10.29 2.10 7.83
N GLN A 97 9.20 1.80 8.53
CA GLN A 97 7.88 1.65 7.93
C GLN A 97 7.30 2.98 7.49
N LEU A 98 7.47 4.02 8.30
CA LEU A 98 7.05 5.39 7.97
C LEU A 98 7.67 5.86 6.64
N LEU A 99 9.00 5.77 6.54
CA LEU A 99 9.72 6.26 5.36
C LEU A 99 9.42 5.40 4.13
N LYS A 100 9.31 4.08 4.30
CA LYS A 100 8.94 3.14 3.24
C LYS A 100 7.54 3.46 2.69
N ASP A 101 6.53 3.59 3.53
CA ASP A 101 5.16 3.87 3.07
C ASP A 101 5.03 5.26 2.45
N LEU A 102 5.74 6.27 2.98
CA LEU A 102 5.79 7.61 2.39
C LEU A 102 6.41 7.58 0.98
N ALA A 103 7.54 6.88 0.80
CA ALA A 103 8.18 6.72 -0.50
C ALA A 103 7.29 5.95 -1.49
N LEU A 104 6.64 4.88 -1.04
CA LEU A 104 5.72 4.09 -1.86
C LEU A 104 4.46 4.89 -2.25
N ALA A 105 3.96 5.76 -1.37
CA ALA A 105 2.84 6.67 -1.67
C ALA A 105 3.23 7.66 -2.77
N GLY A 106 4.41 8.28 -2.66
CA GLY A 106 4.95 9.17 -3.71
C GLY A 106 5.10 8.45 -5.05
N ALA A 107 5.62 7.21 -5.04
CA ALA A 107 5.72 6.38 -6.25
C ALA A 107 4.34 6.04 -6.83
N SER A 108 3.34 5.77 -5.98
CA SER A 108 1.95 5.51 -6.36
C SER A 108 1.34 6.71 -7.10
N PHE A 109 1.49 7.92 -6.56
CA PHE A 109 1.00 9.13 -7.20
C PHE A 109 1.75 9.47 -8.48
N TYR A 110 3.07 9.31 -8.49
CA TYR A 110 3.87 9.48 -9.70
C TYR A 110 3.43 8.50 -10.79
N TYR A 111 3.25 7.23 -10.47
CA TYR A 111 2.76 6.23 -11.41
C TYR A 111 1.36 6.61 -11.92
N SER A 112 0.44 7.00 -11.03
CA SER A 112 -0.90 7.47 -11.39
C SER A 112 -0.90 8.62 -12.40
N GLY A 113 0.05 9.57 -12.28
CA GLY A 113 0.15 10.70 -13.19
C GLY A 113 0.81 10.40 -14.54
N THR A 114 1.36 9.19 -14.72
CA THR A 114 2.10 8.79 -15.94
C THR A 114 1.38 7.73 -16.77
N VAL A 115 0.30 7.15 -16.25
CA VAL A 115 -0.49 6.14 -16.95
C VAL A 115 -1.78 6.74 -17.52
N GLU A 116 -2.07 6.36 -18.76
CA GLU A 116 -3.35 6.59 -19.43
C GLU A 116 -4.06 5.23 -19.51
N ASP A 117 -5.10 5.01 -18.72
CA ASP A 117 -5.81 3.73 -18.59
C ASP A 117 -7.29 3.78 -18.12
#